data_AF-A0A7K9P4X7-F1
#
_entry.id   AF-A0A7K9P4X7-F1
#
_cell.length_a   1.000
_cell.length_b   1.000
_cell.length_c   1.000
_cell.angle_alpha   90.00
_cell.angle_beta   90.00
_cell.angle_gamma   90.00
#
_symmetry.space_group_name_H-M   'P 1'
#
loop_
_entity.id
_entity.type
_entity.pdbx_description
1 polymer ?
#
loop_
_entity_poly.entity_id
_entity_poly.type
_entity_poly.pdbx_seq_one_letter_code
_entity_poly.pdbx_strand_id
1 'polypeptide(L)'
;ELECDALCKEKTLHRVLRNVNSQLLVVRPDLNVAAFEDVTDQEMQSGKGMHFSIHCYKTTTPLAGMPVAFSVQVEDKSYYMCCERECGKMIVRFKEGEVPKEIPGESNIIFFKKTFTSCCSRAFKFEYSMERGMFLAFEEEGCLRKLTLKKLSKDEVDETMKISL
;
A
#
# COMPACT_ATOMS: atom_id res chain seq x y z
N GLU A 1 -27.78 16.12 -12.35
CA GLU A 1 -26.87 15.10 -12.89
C GLU A 1 -25.79 14.91 -11.85
N LEU A 2 -25.66 13.72 -11.26
CA LEU A 2 -24.62 13.44 -10.26
C LEU A 2 -23.34 13.08 -11.03
N GLU A 3 -22.36 13.97 -10.97
CA GLU A 3 -21.01 13.72 -11.47
C GLU A 3 -20.47 12.50 -10.72
N CYS A 4 -20.14 11.44 -11.45
CA CYS A 4 -19.69 10.20 -10.85
C CYS A 4 -18.24 10.39 -10.40
N ASP A 5 -17.99 10.48 -9.08
CA ASP A 5 -16.65 10.64 -8.47
C ASP A 5 -15.75 9.39 -8.65
N ALA A 6 -15.94 8.61 -9.70
CA ALA A 6 -15.19 7.40 -9.95
C ALA A 6 -13.72 7.70 -10.28
N LEU A 7 -12.82 6.92 -9.70
CA LEU A 7 -11.39 7.06 -9.95
C LEU A 7 -11.05 6.54 -11.35
N CYS A 8 -10.55 7.44 -12.20
CA CYS A 8 -10.08 7.10 -13.54
C CYS A 8 -8.62 6.63 -13.49
N LYS A 9 -8.36 5.37 -13.86
CA LYS A 9 -6.99 4.81 -13.90
C LYS A 9 -6.14 5.55 -14.94
N GLU A 10 -4.97 6.00 -14.54
CA GLU A 10 -4.01 6.70 -15.40
C GLU A 10 -2.92 5.76 -15.91
N LYS A 11 -2.26 5.03 -15.01
CA LYS A 11 -1.13 4.14 -15.35
C LYS A 11 -0.94 3.05 -14.30
N THR A 12 -0.13 2.05 -14.62
CA THR A 12 0.35 1.04 -13.65
C THR A 12 1.88 1.09 -13.60
N LEU A 13 2.44 1.10 -12.39
CA LEU A 13 3.88 1.02 -12.17
C LEU A 13 4.23 -0.33 -11.54
N HIS A 14 5.26 -1.00 -12.05
CA HIS A 14 5.77 -2.22 -11.43
C HIS A 14 6.97 -1.88 -10.55
N ARG A 15 6.86 -2.10 -9.24
CA ARG A 15 7.85 -1.70 -8.24
C ARG A 15 7.97 -2.73 -7.12
N VAL A 16 9.06 -2.65 -6.39
CA VAL A 16 9.18 -3.26 -5.07
C VAL A 16 8.89 -2.20 -4.01
N LEU A 17 8.43 -2.63 -2.84
CA LEU A 17 8.25 -1.72 -1.71
C LEU A 17 9.31 -2.07 -0.67
N ARG A 18 10.13 -1.09 -0.27
CA ARG A 18 11.10 -1.28 0.82
C ARG A 18 10.84 -0.31 1.97
N ASN A 19 11.00 -0.78 3.21
CA ASN A 19 10.87 0.09 4.40
C ASN A 19 12.14 0.93 4.63
N VAL A 20 12.18 1.70 5.73
CA VAL A 20 13.35 2.50 6.14
C VAL A 20 14.64 1.69 6.34
N ASN A 21 14.52 0.40 6.67
CA ASN A 21 15.64 -0.53 6.85
C ASN A 21 16.07 -1.20 5.54
N SER A 22 15.55 -0.76 4.39
CA SER A 22 15.77 -1.38 3.07
C SER A 22 15.23 -2.81 2.94
N GLN A 23 14.33 -3.24 3.82
CA GLN A 23 13.72 -4.57 3.78
C GLN A 23 12.57 -4.60 2.79
N LEU A 24 12.43 -5.70 2.07
CA LEU A 24 11.45 -5.89 1.00
C LEU A 24 10.10 -6.33 1.57
N LEU A 25 9.01 -5.69 1.14
CA LEU A 25 7.67 -6.17 1.42
C LEU A 25 7.39 -7.46 0.65
N VAL A 26 7.07 -8.54 1.37
CA VAL A 26 6.72 -9.85 0.82
C VAL A 26 5.31 -10.23 1.27
N VAL A 27 4.48 -10.67 0.33
CA VAL A 27 3.10 -11.10 0.58
C VAL A 27 2.99 -12.61 0.49
N ARG A 28 2.46 -13.22 1.54
CA ARG A 28 2.13 -14.65 1.64
C ARG A 28 0.63 -14.80 1.97
N PRO A 29 -0.24 -14.84 0.94
CA PRO A 29 -1.69 -14.90 1.14
C PRO A 29 -2.16 -16.17 1.87
N ASP A 30 -1.48 -17.29 1.66
CA ASP A 30 -1.71 -18.57 2.35
C ASP A 30 -1.57 -18.46 3.87
N LEU A 31 -0.62 -17.66 4.34
CA LEU A 31 -0.43 -17.35 5.75
C LEU A 31 -1.21 -16.12 6.21
N ASN A 32 -1.91 -15.43 5.31
CA ASN A 32 -2.49 -14.10 5.53
C ASN A 32 -1.48 -13.09 6.10
N VAL A 33 -0.21 -13.17 5.65
CA VAL A 33 0.87 -12.31 6.12
C VAL A 33 1.40 -11.45 4.98
N ALA A 34 1.62 -10.18 5.27
CA ALA A 34 2.50 -9.31 4.49
C ALA A 34 3.51 -8.70 5.44
N ALA A 35 4.81 -8.87 5.18
CA ALA A 35 5.86 -8.45 6.09
C ALA A 35 7.09 -7.95 5.33
N PHE A 36 7.87 -7.10 5.99
CA PHE A 36 9.14 -6.61 5.48
C PHE A 36 10.28 -7.55 5.88
N GLU A 37 11.03 -8.04 4.90
CA GLU A 37 12.05 -9.07 5.04
C GLU A 37 13.40 -8.67 4.45
N ASP A 38 14.45 -9.25 5.01
CA ASP A 38 15.82 -9.10 4.53
C ASP A 38 16.01 -9.95 3.26
N VAL A 39 15.58 -9.41 2.12
CA VAL A 39 15.69 -10.04 0.79
C VAL A 39 16.61 -9.22 -0.10
N THR A 40 17.67 -9.86 -0.59
CA THR A 40 18.61 -9.30 -1.57
C THR A 40 18.02 -9.33 -2.97
N ASP A 41 18.55 -8.51 -3.87
CA ASP A 41 18.08 -8.46 -5.27
C ASP A 41 18.30 -9.79 -6.02
N GLN A 42 19.26 -10.62 -5.58
CA GLN A 42 19.51 -11.95 -6.15
C GLN A 42 18.47 -13.00 -5.72
N GLU A 43 17.88 -12.83 -4.53
CA GLU A 43 16.86 -13.72 -3.98
C GLU A 43 15.45 -13.37 -4.49
N MET A 44 15.29 -12.20 -5.12
CA MET A 44 14.01 -11.76 -5.65
C MET A 44 13.53 -12.64 -6.80
N GLN A 45 12.28 -13.11 -6.68
CA GLN A 45 11.65 -13.99 -7.66
C GLN A 45 10.28 -13.45 -8.08
N SER A 46 10.00 -13.54 -9.38
CA SER A 46 8.67 -13.28 -9.92
C SER A 46 7.67 -14.29 -9.37
N GLY A 47 6.44 -13.85 -9.09
CA GLY A 47 5.40 -14.71 -8.54
C GLY A 47 5.60 -15.13 -7.08
N LYS A 48 6.51 -14.51 -6.32
CA LYS A 48 6.70 -14.79 -4.88
C LYS A 48 6.20 -13.66 -3.96
N GLY A 49 5.22 -12.87 -4.42
CA GLY A 49 4.65 -11.81 -3.59
C GLY A 49 5.56 -10.61 -3.34
N MET A 50 6.60 -10.45 -4.17
CA MET A 50 7.65 -9.44 -4.01
C MET A 50 7.48 -8.23 -4.96
N HIS A 51 6.84 -8.44 -6.10
CA HIS A 51 6.72 -7.45 -7.18
C HIS A 51 5.29 -6.91 -7.23
N PHE A 52 5.15 -5.62 -6.94
CA PHE A 52 3.85 -4.97 -6.86
C PHE A 52 3.53 -4.20 -8.14
N SER A 53 2.27 -4.27 -8.53
CA SER A 53 1.66 -3.34 -9.47
C SER A 53 0.97 -2.24 -8.67
N ILE A 54 1.45 -1.01 -8.84
CA ILE A 54 0.88 0.20 -8.26
C ILE A 54 -0.01 0.83 -9.32
N HIS A 55 -1.31 0.71 -9.18
CA HIS A 55 -2.30 1.30 -10.08
C HIS A 55 -2.52 2.75 -9.67
N CYS A 56 -2.07 3.70 -10.50
CA CYS A 56 -2.22 5.12 -10.25
C CYS A 56 -3.49 5.65 -10.92
N TYR A 57 -4.25 6.45 -10.19
CA TYR A 57 -5.48 7.08 -10.67
C TYR A 57 -5.30 8.59 -10.78
N LYS A 58 -6.06 9.20 -11.69
CA LYS A 58 -6.09 10.65 -11.84
C LYS A 58 -6.52 11.30 -10.52
N THR A 59 -5.86 12.39 -10.16
CA THR A 59 -6.21 13.20 -8.99
C THR A 59 -6.74 14.55 -9.44
N THR A 60 -7.90 14.94 -8.95
CA THR A 60 -8.45 16.30 -9.07
C THR A 60 -8.03 17.17 -7.88
N THR A 61 -7.48 16.56 -6.82
CA THR A 61 -7.04 17.22 -5.58
C THR A 61 -5.58 16.89 -5.26
N PRO A 62 -4.59 17.56 -5.89
CA PRO A 62 -3.17 17.24 -5.73
C PRO A 62 -2.66 17.30 -4.28
N LEU A 63 -3.24 18.18 -3.46
CA LEU A 63 -2.88 18.34 -2.03
C LEU A 63 -3.17 17.07 -1.21
N ALA A 64 -4.15 16.26 -1.61
CA ALA A 64 -4.48 15.02 -0.94
C ALA A 64 -3.48 13.89 -1.24
N GLY A 65 -2.60 14.05 -2.22
CA GLY A 65 -1.73 12.99 -2.75
C GLY A 65 -2.32 12.31 -3.98
N MET A 66 -1.54 11.40 -4.57
CA MET A 66 -1.97 10.63 -5.76
C MET A 66 -2.72 9.36 -5.30
N PRO A 67 -3.99 9.14 -5.69
CA PRO A 67 -4.70 7.91 -5.36
C PRO A 67 -4.03 6.71 -6.04
N VAL A 68 -3.78 5.67 -5.28
CA VAL A 68 -3.19 4.41 -5.74
C VAL A 68 -3.89 3.21 -5.13
N ALA A 69 -3.93 2.11 -5.89
CA ALA A 69 -4.23 0.77 -5.39
C ALA A 69 -3.01 -0.13 -5.62
N PHE A 70 -2.86 -1.17 -4.81
CA PHE A 70 -1.78 -2.14 -4.92
C PHE A 70 -2.32 -3.50 -5.30
N SER A 71 -1.66 -4.16 -6.25
CA SER A 71 -1.81 -5.60 -6.47
C SER A 71 -0.45 -6.28 -6.57
N VAL A 72 -0.44 -7.59 -6.37
CA VAL A 72 0.76 -8.42 -6.35
C VAL A 72 0.42 -9.78 -6.95
N GLN A 73 1.38 -10.37 -7.65
CA GLN A 73 1.26 -11.74 -8.14
C GLN A 73 1.95 -12.71 -7.17
N VAL A 74 1.23 -13.76 -6.78
CA VAL A 74 1.76 -14.89 -6.02
C VAL A 74 1.38 -16.15 -6.77
N GLU A 75 2.39 -16.85 -7.26
CA GLU A 75 2.27 -17.99 -8.18
C GLU A 75 1.50 -17.58 -9.44
N ASP A 76 0.42 -18.28 -9.77
CA ASP A 76 -0.46 -18.02 -10.91
C ASP A 76 -1.66 -17.11 -10.54
N LYS A 77 -1.70 -16.58 -9.31
CA LYS A 77 -2.80 -15.80 -8.78
C LYS A 77 -2.46 -14.33 -8.56
N SER A 78 -3.44 -13.48 -8.85
CA SER A 78 -3.41 -12.05 -8.53
C SER A 78 -4.06 -11.78 -7.18
N TYR A 79 -3.50 -10.87 -6.41
CA TYR A 79 -4.09 -10.37 -5.17
C TYR A 79 -4.04 -8.86 -5.12
N TYR A 80 -5.07 -8.21 -4.61
CA TYR A 80 -5.07 -6.77 -4.35
C TYR A 80 -5.13 -6.46 -2.86
N MET A 81 -4.47 -5.37 -2.47
CA MET A 81 -4.47 -4.88 -1.10
C MET A 81 -5.80 -4.19 -0.79
N CYS A 82 -6.40 -4.54 0.35
CA CYS A 82 -7.57 -3.85 0.88
C CYS A 82 -7.47 -3.72 2.40
N CYS A 83 -8.20 -2.76 2.95
CA CYS A 83 -8.35 -2.58 4.39
C CYS A 83 -9.72 -3.10 4.83
N GLU A 84 -9.73 -3.89 5.90
CA GLU A 84 -10.96 -4.44 6.47
C GLU A 84 -11.02 -4.19 7.97
N ARG A 85 -12.24 -3.98 8.48
CA ARG A 85 -12.46 -3.83 9.92
C ARG A 85 -12.76 -5.20 10.53
N GLU A 86 -11.94 -5.62 11.48
CA GLU A 86 -12.08 -6.87 12.21
C GLU A 86 -11.90 -6.59 13.70
N CYS A 87 -12.85 -7.04 14.52
CA CYS A 87 -12.84 -6.83 15.98
C CYS A 87 -12.56 -5.36 16.40
N GLY A 88 -13.08 -4.41 15.63
CA GLY A 88 -12.91 -2.96 15.87
C GLY A 88 -11.58 -2.36 15.37
N LYS A 89 -10.63 -3.17 14.89
CA LYS A 89 -9.35 -2.73 14.33
C LYS A 89 -9.38 -2.74 12.81
N MET A 90 -8.72 -1.79 12.17
CA MET A 90 -8.52 -1.81 10.72
C MET A 90 -7.27 -2.64 10.40
N ILE A 91 -7.39 -3.59 9.49
CA ILE A 91 -6.34 -4.57 9.15
C ILE A 91 -6.08 -4.53 7.65
N VAL A 92 -4.81 -4.66 7.26
CA VAL A 92 -4.43 -4.82 5.84
C VAL A 92 -4.60 -6.28 5.43
N ARG A 93 -5.28 -6.51 4.31
CA ARG A 93 -5.54 -7.82 3.72
C ARG A 93 -5.16 -7.83 2.25
N PHE A 94 -4.92 -9.03 1.73
CA PHE A 94 -4.68 -9.29 0.31
C PHE A 94 -5.75 -10.25 -0.19
N LYS A 95 -6.68 -9.74 -0.99
CA LYS A 95 -7.79 -10.53 -1.55
C LYS A 95 -7.41 -11.07 -2.92
N GLU A 96 -7.69 -12.34 -3.14
CA GLU A 96 -7.53 -12.98 -4.45
C GLU A 96 -8.44 -12.29 -5.47
N GLY A 97 -7.87 -11.96 -6.64
CA GLY A 97 -8.54 -11.30 -7.74
C GLY A 97 -7.80 -10.08 -8.27
N GLU A 98 -8.39 -9.49 -9.30
CA GLU A 98 -7.91 -8.25 -9.91
C GLU A 98 -8.46 -7.03 -9.16
N VAL A 99 -7.73 -5.91 -9.25
CA VAL A 99 -8.25 -4.62 -8.78
C VAL A 99 -9.50 -4.26 -9.59
N PRO A 100 -10.62 -3.89 -8.92
CA PRO A 100 -11.85 -3.48 -9.61
C PRO A 100 -11.58 -2.41 -10.68
N LYS A 101 -12.22 -2.59 -11.85
CA LYS A 101 -12.08 -1.64 -12.98
C LYS A 101 -12.66 -0.27 -12.67
N GLU A 102 -13.75 -0.26 -11.92
CA GLU A 102 -14.46 0.93 -11.49
C GLU A 102 -14.36 1.01 -9.97
N ILE A 103 -13.79 2.10 -9.46
CA ILE A 103 -13.60 2.34 -8.04
C ILE A 103 -14.26 3.67 -7.71
N PRO A 104 -15.18 3.73 -6.74
CA PRO A 104 -15.71 4.99 -6.25
C PRO A 104 -14.58 5.85 -5.63
N GLY A 105 -14.74 7.17 -5.59
CA GLY A 105 -13.73 8.10 -5.08
C GLY A 105 -13.12 7.71 -3.72
N GLU A 106 -13.97 7.25 -2.80
CA GLU A 106 -13.56 6.66 -1.52
C GLU A 106 -13.73 5.13 -1.56
N SER A 107 -12.67 4.39 -1.29
CA SER A 107 -12.70 2.92 -1.34
C SER A 107 -11.65 2.30 -0.44
N ASN A 108 -11.96 1.14 0.13
CA ASN A 108 -11.11 0.45 1.08
C ASN A 108 -9.83 -0.15 0.46
N ILE A 109 -9.63 0.02 -0.85
CA ILE A 109 -8.43 -0.41 -1.59
C ILE A 109 -7.54 0.78 -2.03
N ILE A 110 -7.99 2.01 -1.76
CA ILE A 110 -7.32 3.23 -2.20
C ILE A 110 -6.52 3.85 -1.08
N PHE A 111 -5.29 4.22 -1.45
CA PHE A 111 -4.36 4.97 -0.63
C PHE A 111 -3.92 6.23 -1.36
N PHE A 112 -3.69 7.31 -0.65
CA PHE A 112 -3.06 8.50 -1.20
C PHE A 112 -1.55 8.41 -1.02
N LYS A 113 -0.83 8.22 -2.14
CA LYS A 113 0.62 8.31 -2.20
C LYS A 113 1.05 9.77 -2.01
N LYS A 114 1.86 10.00 -0.98
CA LYS A 114 2.46 11.30 -0.62
C LYS A 114 3.98 11.16 -0.52
N THR A 115 4.71 12.25 -0.70
CA THR A 115 6.11 12.30 -0.26
C THR A 115 6.15 12.14 1.26
N PHE A 116 7.12 11.38 1.77
CA PHE A 116 7.26 11.09 3.19
C PHE A 116 7.53 12.38 3.98
N THR A 117 8.55 13.11 3.53
CA THR A 117 8.92 14.46 3.97
C THR A 117 9.16 15.36 2.76
N SER A 118 9.08 16.69 2.94
CA SER A 118 9.36 17.66 1.87
C SER A 118 10.81 17.63 1.39
N CYS A 119 11.75 17.14 2.21
CA CYS A 119 13.17 17.08 1.89
C CYS A 119 13.61 15.81 1.14
N CYS A 120 12.76 14.77 1.05
CA CYS A 120 13.11 13.51 0.40
C CYS A 120 12.08 13.13 -0.68
N SER A 121 12.42 13.36 -1.95
CA SER A 121 11.55 13.05 -3.09
C SER A 121 11.46 11.55 -3.42
N ARG A 122 12.32 10.72 -2.82
CA ARG A 122 12.43 9.27 -3.09
C ARG A 122 11.78 8.39 -2.02
N ALA A 123 11.26 9.00 -0.95
CA ALA A 123 10.57 8.30 0.12
C ALA A 123 9.11 8.73 0.14
N PHE A 124 8.21 7.77 0.35
CA PHE A 124 6.78 7.97 0.29
C PHE A 124 6.10 7.49 1.57
N LYS A 125 4.89 7.99 1.80
CA LYS A 125 3.90 7.43 2.73
C LYS A 125 2.56 7.29 2.02
N PHE A 126 1.74 6.39 2.51
CA PHE A 126 0.49 6.03 1.87
C PHE A 126 -0.64 6.15 2.90
N GLU A 127 -1.47 7.17 2.75
CA GLU A 127 -2.61 7.43 3.63
C GLU A 127 -3.84 6.66 3.15
N TYR A 128 -4.50 5.93 4.03
CA TYR A 128 -5.73 5.22 3.71
C TYR A 128 -6.86 6.20 3.37
N SER A 129 -7.52 6.00 2.23
CA SER A 129 -8.47 6.98 1.70
C SER A 129 -9.71 7.17 2.57
N MET A 130 -10.20 6.11 3.21
CA MET A 130 -11.43 6.17 4.03
C MET A 130 -11.18 6.66 5.46
N GLU A 131 -9.93 6.87 5.87
CA GLU A 131 -9.64 7.33 7.22
C GLU A 131 -8.42 8.26 7.28
N ARG A 132 -8.70 9.57 7.32
CA ARG A 132 -7.65 10.59 7.41
C ARG A 132 -6.70 10.35 8.60
N GLY A 133 -5.41 10.49 8.37
CA GLY A 133 -4.35 10.29 9.36
C GLY A 133 -4.00 8.82 9.61
N MET A 134 -4.62 7.87 8.89
CA MET A 134 -4.29 6.44 8.96
C MET A 134 -3.36 6.10 7.79
N PHE A 135 -2.18 5.54 8.07
CA PHE A 135 -1.17 5.28 7.04
C PHE A 135 -0.71 3.84 7.05
N LEU A 136 -0.27 3.35 5.88
CA LEU A 136 0.52 2.13 5.81
C LEU A 136 1.81 2.31 6.61
N ALA A 137 2.11 1.33 7.46
CA ALA A 137 3.28 1.27 8.32
C ALA A 137 3.71 -0.18 8.49
N PHE A 138 4.77 -0.42 9.26
CA PHE A 138 5.04 -1.75 9.80
C PHE A 138 5.10 -1.75 11.32
N GLU A 139 4.76 -2.89 11.91
CA GLU A 139 5.00 -3.17 13.33
C GLU A 139 5.87 -4.41 13.50
N GLU A 140 6.67 -4.42 14.56
CA GLU A 140 7.45 -5.58 14.95
C GLU A 140 6.57 -6.52 15.79
N GLU A 141 6.35 -7.73 15.28
CA GLU A 141 5.62 -8.80 15.97
C GLU A 141 6.53 -10.04 16.01
N GLY A 142 7.24 -10.20 17.13
CA GLY A 142 8.27 -11.22 17.27
C GLY A 142 9.44 -10.96 16.30
N CYS A 143 9.69 -11.89 15.38
CA CYS A 143 10.70 -11.72 14.34
C CYS A 143 10.15 -11.11 13.04
N LEU A 144 8.83 -10.90 12.94
CA LEU A 144 8.18 -10.37 11.75
C LEU A 144 8.04 -8.85 11.83
N ARG A 145 8.17 -8.19 10.68
CA ARG A 145 7.90 -6.76 10.53
C ARG A 145 6.65 -6.60 9.68
N LYS A 146 5.48 -6.84 10.27
CA LYS A 146 4.22 -6.97 9.54
C LYS A 146 3.75 -5.62 9.02
N LEU A 147 3.26 -5.60 7.79
CA LEU A 147 2.56 -4.45 7.21
C LEU A 147 1.24 -4.24 7.97
N THR A 148 1.01 -3.01 8.41
CA THR A 148 -0.14 -2.64 9.23
C THR A 148 -0.63 -1.23 8.87
N LEU A 149 -1.69 -0.78 9.53
CA LEU A 149 -2.16 0.60 9.50
C LEU A 149 -1.92 1.25 10.85
N LYS A 150 -1.35 2.46 10.83
CA LYS A 150 -1.13 3.26 12.03
C LYS A 150 -1.76 4.63 11.89
N LYS A 151 -2.50 5.03 12.93
CA LYS A 151 -3.10 6.35 13.05
C LYS A 151 -2.07 7.32 13.64
N LEU A 152 -1.87 8.45 13.00
CA LEU A 152 -1.03 9.54 13.49
C LEU A 152 -1.79 10.86 13.57
N SER A 153 -1.30 11.72 14.46
CA SER A 153 -1.63 13.13 14.47
C SER A 153 -0.93 13.85 13.31
N LYS A 154 -1.41 15.05 12.97
CA LYS A 154 -1.09 15.75 11.70
C LYS A 154 0.38 16.17 11.57
N ASP A 155 1.10 16.26 12.69
CA ASP A 155 2.46 16.82 12.77
C ASP A 155 3.52 15.80 13.19
N GLU A 156 3.13 14.54 13.39
CA GLU A 156 4.02 13.47 13.83
C GLU A 156 4.69 12.79 12.63
N VAL A 157 6.02 12.58 12.72
CA VAL A 157 6.80 11.83 11.73
C VAL A 157 7.13 10.48 12.32
N ASP A 158 6.66 9.42 11.67
CA ASP A 158 6.94 8.04 12.03
C ASP A 158 7.68 7.36 10.87
N GLU A 159 8.95 7.00 11.10
CA GLU A 159 9.79 6.33 10.09
C GLU A 159 9.24 4.94 9.70
N THR A 160 8.36 4.32 10.49
CA THR A 160 7.72 3.05 10.12
C THR A 160 6.80 3.17 8.90
N MET A 161 6.37 4.38 8.57
CA MET A 161 5.53 4.68 7.40
C MET A 161 6.33 4.97 6.13
N LYS A 162 7.66 5.05 6.25
CA LYS A 162 8.54 5.40 5.15
C LYS A 162 8.74 4.21 4.24
N ILE A 163 8.27 4.36 3.01
CA ILE A 163 8.37 3.35 1.97
C ILE A 163 9.09 3.93 0.75
N SER A 164 10.13 3.25 0.28
CA SER A 164 10.76 3.49 -1.03
C SER A 164 10.15 2.55 -2.08
N LEU A 165 10.11 3.04 -3.33
CA LEU A 165 9.56 2.36 -4.49
C LEU A 165 10.64 2.04 -5.52
#